data_AF-A0A2N7CY01-F1
#
_entry.id   AF-A0A2N7CY01-F1
#
_cell.length_a   1.000
_cell.length_b   1.000
_cell.length_c   1.000
_cell.angle_alpha   90.00
_cell.angle_beta   90.00
_cell.angle_gamma   90.00
#
_symmetry.space_group_name_H-M   'P 1'
#
loop_
_entity.id
_entity.type
_entity.pdbx_description
1 polymer ?
#
loop_
_entity_poly.entity_id
_entity_poly.type
_entity_poly.pdbx_seq_one_letter_code
_entity_poly.pdbx_strand_id
1 'polypeptide(L)'
;MAALNPKLKESGEPKRGLGNGYKLTRSKVGKSLTCKLCGSSTKLINNKAFVSESIRINSVFRLKEIPCPDAQLKLSSRRLRPCRNSTVNIIDHPKRYTLKGVRPSGIKGQEHLSSQRIQCNACKNQFNVPLNPQMGQKRIDVNEVLFKGLVNKGILNRLSEQLDISMSLIYQKLEFFYEQCIQFDQWHINKNISSLNGRLLTLSMDRQHYLVNWTDKDDARPTKLVNTSTVDNKSRFVFASTLNFDFTSDWDAVRKDNAMRRDHEKPEWKRRHAQYVFNDKEVQGDDVNDELSLRAPSQGLLVQQTYSLMAHLELMKPIYNAIGYSFLMADDDEGFELGICLVLRELIEAKKVFPVLIRADRNNASQMQDKRAWAEQVLRKHGVEYSGEGKDNLTTEEKRELAQKYWAATLENQLQTSGHSRSEWLVHPFPKSQHSIQLKPLVGIDEDQWLEVAENLFDSSTQGVDNYFQMIRRRINVLERPITSATNGNRWNGYASYNPKWSVMLVEILRVYNNYVITDSKKLKNKGSNKKPLTPAQKLGLAYKQYSIQDILSFSAFKEFKENS
;
A
#
# COMPACT_ATOMS: atom_id res chain seq x y z
N MET A 1 -3.01 -20.84 11.86
CA MET A 1 -3.16 -22.00 10.93
C MET A 1 -4.27 -21.74 9.93
N ALA A 2 -4.09 -22.01 8.63
CA ALA A 2 -5.15 -21.93 7.61
C ALA A 2 -6.06 -23.18 7.60
N ALA A 3 -7.31 -23.05 7.15
CA ALA A 3 -8.21 -24.19 6.95
C ALA A 3 -7.64 -25.19 5.94
N LEU A 4 -7.49 -26.46 6.33
CA LEU A 4 -6.99 -27.52 5.44
C LEU A 4 -8.14 -28.16 4.67
N ASN A 5 -7.80 -28.66 3.49
CA ASN A 5 -8.70 -29.52 2.73
C ASN A 5 -9.17 -30.71 3.60
N PRO A 6 -10.36 -31.25 3.33
CA PRO A 6 -10.83 -32.47 3.98
C PRO A 6 -9.78 -33.58 3.84
N LYS A 7 -9.47 -34.28 4.94
CA LYS A 7 -8.64 -35.50 4.87
C LYS A 7 -9.34 -36.52 3.97
N LEU A 8 -8.60 -37.26 3.16
CA LEU A 8 -9.16 -38.34 2.36
C LEU A 8 -9.35 -39.59 3.25
N LYS A 9 -10.36 -40.41 2.92
CA LYS A 9 -10.49 -41.80 3.38
C LYS A 9 -9.49 -42.67 2.62
N GLU A 10 -9.25 -43.89 3.09
CA GLU A 10 -8.44 -44.89 2.37
C GLU A 10 -8.98 -45.20 0.96
N SER A 11 -10.30 -45.02 0.75
CA SER A 11 -10.96 -45.13 -0.56
C SER A 11 -10.71 -43.94 -1.51
N GLY A 12 -9.97 -42.91 -1.09
CA GLY A 12 -9.74 -41.68 -1.86
C GLY A 12 -10.88 -40.65 -1.78
N GLU A 13 -12.00 -40.96 -1.12
CA GLU A 13 -13.09 -39.99 -0.92
C GLU A 13 -12.77 -38.97 0.19
N PRO A 14 -13.15 -37.69 0.06
CA PRO A 14 -12.98 -36.71 1.13
C PRO A 14 -13.86 -37.03 2.36
N LYS A 15 -13.26 -37.04 3.56
CA LYS A 15 -13.98 -37.13 4.84
C LYS A 15 -14.89 -35.90 5.03
N ARG A 16 -15.99 -36.04 5.79
CA ARG A 16 -16.83 -34.88 6.17
C ARG A 16 -16.05 -33.96 7.11
N GLY A 17 -16.01 -32.68 6.78
CA GLY A 17 -15.35 -31.63 7.58
C GLY A 17 -14.03 -31.17 6.98
N LEU A 18 -13.39 -30.20 7.64
CA LEU A 18 -12.04 -29.75 7.29
C LEU A 18 -11.02 -30.65 7.97
N GLY A 19 -9.86 -30.85 7.35
CA GLY A 19 -8.82 -31.74 7.89
C GLY A 19 -8.12 -31.24 9.15
N ASN A 20 -8.61 -30.18 9.80
CA ASN A 20 -7.91 -29.45 10.87
C ASN A 20 -8.84 -28.82 11.93
N GLY A 21 -8.27 -27.94 12.77
CA GLY A 21 -8.91 -27.22 13.87
C GLY A 21 -9.95 -26.16 13.48
N TYR A 22 -10.60 -26.27 12.31
CA TYR A 22 -11.65 -25.34 11.87
C TYR A 22 -13.00 -26.05 11.71
N LYS A 23 -14.08 -25.30 11.96
CA LYS A 23 -15.47 -25.69 11.74
C LYS A 23 -16.04 -24.87 10.58
N LEU A 24 -16.62 -25.54 9.59
CA LEU A 24 -17.36 -24.88 8.52
C LEU A 24 -18.82 -24.74 8.93
N THR A 25 -19.30 -23.51 9.07
CA THR A 25 -20.70 -23.22 9.38
C THR A 25 -21.41 -22.75 8.11
N ARG A 26 -22.65 -23.21 7.89
CA ARG A 26 -23.52 -22.76 6.79
C ARG A 26 -24.62 -21.88 7.38
N SER A 27 -24.76 -20.66 6.89
CA SER A 27 -25.83 -19.73 7.22
C SER A 27 -26.61 -19.34 5.96
N LYS A 28 -27.76 -18.66 6.11
CA LYS A 28 -28.50 -18.07 4.99
C LYS A 28 -27.67 -17.04 4.19
N VAL A 29 -26.70 -16.40 4.85
CA VAL A 29 -25.83 -15.35 4.28
C VAL A 29 -24.56 -15.94 3.65
N GLY A 30 -24.22 -17.21 3.96
CA GLY A 30 -23.17 -17.93 3.26
C GLY A 30 -22.46 -18.99 4.08
N LYS A 31 -21.18 -19.23 3.79
CA LYS A 31 -20.32 -20.17 4.51
C LYS A 31 -19.28 -19.39 5.30
N SER A 32 -19.11 -19.74 6.58
CA SER A 32 -18.06 -19.19 7.44
C SER A 32 -17.15 -20.30 7.97
N LEU A 33 -15.87 -19.96 8.15
CA LEU A 33 -14.86 -20.78 8.79
C LEU A 33 -14.63 -20.28 10.20
N THR A 34 -14.95 -21.11 11.19
CA THR A 34 -14.73 -20.79 12.61
C THR A 34 -13.53 -21.58 13.13
N CYS A 35 -12.53 -20.91 13.68
CA CYS A 35 -11.44 -21.56 14.38
C CYS A 35 -11.97 -22.23 15.65
N LYS A 36 -11.68 -23.52 15.85
CA LYS A 36 -12.09 -24.25 17.06
C LYS A 36 -11.27 -23.88 18.29
N LEU A 37 -10.11 -23.25 18.11
CA LEU A 37 -9.22 -22.84 19.20
C LEU A 37 -9.64 -21.47 19.76
N CYS A 38 -9.67 -20.43 18.93
CA CYS A 38 -9.97 -19.06 19.38
C CYS A 38 -11.43 -18.64 19.19
N GLY A 39 -12.26 -19.43 18.48
CA GLY A 39 -13.65 -19.10 18.19
C GLY A 39 -13.86 -18.05 17.08
N SER A 40 -12.80 -17.41 16.59
CA SER A 40 -12.90 -16.41 15.51
C SER A 40 -13.48 -17.01 14.24
N SER A 41 -14.41 -16.29 13.61
CA SER A 41 -15.08 -16.71 12.38
C SER A 41 -14.72 -15.80 11.22
N THR A 42 -14.46 -16.39 10.06
CA THR A 42 -14.06 -15.67 8.84
C THR A 42 -14.95 -16.08 7.68
N LYS A 43 -15.18 -15.17 6.73
CA LYS A 43 -15.88 -15.48 5.49
C LYS A 43 -14.96 -16.24 4.54
N LEU A 44 -15.54 -17.11 3.72
CA LEU A 44 -14.79 -17.75 2.62
C LEU A 44 -14.44 -16.71 1.55
N ILE A 45 -13.18 -16.75 1.10
CA ILE A 45 -12.67 -15.92 0.00
C ILE A 45 -12.41 -16.77 -1.24
N ASN A 46 -12.37 -16.14 -2.41
CA ASN A 46 -12.04 -16.79 -3.67
C ASN A 46 -10.54 -16.67 -3.96
N ASN A 47 -9.81 -17.78 -3.88
CA ASN A 47 -8.37 -17.82 -4.13
C ASN A 47 -7.98 -17.31 -5.54
N LYS A 48 -8.79 -17.60 -6.57
CA LYS A 48 -8.52 -17.14 -7.93
C LYS A 48 -8.66 -15.62 -8.04
N ALA A 49 -9.66 -15.05 -7.38
CA ALA A 49 -9.88 -13.61 -7.36
C ALA A 49 -8.73 -12.89 -6.64
N PHE A 50 -8.28 -13.43 -5.51
CA PHE A 50 -7.08 -12.96 -4.81
C PHE A 50 -5.84 -13.00 -5.70
N VAL A 51 -5.52 -14.16 -6.29
CA VAL A 51 -4.35 -14.30 -7.17
C VAL A 51 -4.44 -13.34 -8.36
N SER A 52 -5.62 -13.18 -8.95
CA SER A 52 -5.83 -12.26 -10.09
C SER A 52 -5.54 -10.81 -9.71
N GLU A 53 -6.02 -10.37 -8.54
CA GLU A 53 -5.77 -9.02 -8.03
C GLU A 53 -4.29 -8.81 -7.65
N SER A 54 -3.65 -9.81 -7.04
CA SER A 54 -2.22 -9.78 -6.73
C SER A 54 -1.35 -9.72 -7.99
N ILE A 55 -1.70 -10.45 -9.05
CA ILE A 55 -1.01 -10.35 -10.34
C ILE A 55 -1.22 -8.96 -10.94
N ARG A 56 -2.45 -8.44 -10.90
CA ARG A 56 -2.79 -7.12 -11.43
C ARG A 56 -1.97 -6.02 -10.74
N ILE A 57 -1.98 -5.97 -9.42
CA ILE A 57 -1.27 -4.91 -8.66
C ILE A 57 0.25 -4.97 -8.91
N ASN A 58 0.84 -6.18 -8.93
CA ASN A 58 2.25 -6.36 -9.27
C ASN A 58 2.56 -5.96 -10.73
N SER A 59 1.63 -6.18 -11.65
CA SER A 59 1.80 -5.78 -13.06
C SER A 59 1.77 -4.27 -13.27
N VAL A 60 1.14 -3.53 -12.36
CA VAL A 60 1.12 -2.06 -12.33
C VAL A 60 2.45 -1.53 -11.82
N PHE A 61 2.92 -2.04 -10.67
CA PHE A 61 4.15 -1.60 -10.03
C PHE A 61 5.35 -2.43 -10.48
N ARG A 62 5.67 -2.38 -11.79
CA ARG A 62 6.86 -3.02 -12.34
C ARG A 62 7.59 -2.13 -13.32
N LEU A 63 8.89 -2.40 -13.47
CA LEU A 63 9.67 -1.83 -14.56
C LEU A 63 9.12 -2.28 -15.91
N LYS A 64 9.00 -1.33 -16.82
CA LYS A 64 8.56 -1.57 -18.19
C LYS A 64 9.69 -2.24 -18.94
N GLU A 65 9.46 -3.49 -19.31
CA GLU A 65 10.38 -4.22 -20.16
C GLU A 65 10.48 -3.59 -21.55
N ILE A 66 11.64 -3.74 -22.16
CA ILE A 66 11.94 -3.25 -23.50
C ILE A 66 12.31 -4.46 -24.38
N PRO A 67 11.32 -5.27 -24.78
CA PRO A 67 11.55 -6.38 -25.68
C PRO A 67 11.55 -5.93 -27.15
N CYS A 68 11.80 -6.88 -28.06
CA CYS A 68 11.57 -6.65 -29.48
C CYS A 68 10.07 -6.42 -29.75
N PRO A 69 9.67 -5.32 -30.41
CA PRO A 69 8.25 -5.04 -30.71
C PRO A 69 7.64 -5.98 -31.75
N ASP A 70 8.47 -6.82 -32.35
CA ASP A 70 8.10 -7.80 -33.36
C ASP A 70 7.28 -7.25 -34.54
N ALA A 71 7.54 -6.00 -34.93
CA ALA A 71 6.74 -5.29 -35.94
C ALA A 71 6.62 -6.03 -37.28
N GLN A 72 7.67 -6.74 -37.71
CA GLN A 72 7.65 -7.56 -38.92
C GLN A 72 6.63 -8.72 -38.91
N LEU A 73 6.16 -9.20 -37.75
CA LEU A 73 5.13 -10.25 -37.71
C LEU A 73 3.83 -9.77 -38.38
N LYS A 74 3.46 -8.49 -38.17
CA LYS A 74 2.25 -7.90 -38.77
C LYS A 74 2.37 -7.65 -40.28
N LEU A 75 3.60 -7.59 -40.80
CA LEU A 75 3.89 -7.19 -42.18
C LEU A 75 4.36 -8.35 -43.07
N SER A 76 4.71 -9.50 -42.50
CA SER A 76 5.30 -10.62 -43.23
C SER A 76 4.29 -11.72 -43.51
N SER A 77 4.10 -12.02 -44.79
CA SER A 77 3.31 -13.19 -45.24
C SER A 77 3.99 -14.54 -44.95
N ARG A 78 5.31 -14.55 -44.68
CA ARG A 78 6.11 -15.77 -44.48
C ARG A 78 6.34 -16.11 -43.01
N ARG A 79 6.15 -15.15 -42.10
CA ARG A 79 6.48 -15.31 -40.69
C ARG A 79 5.22 -15.48 -39.87
N LEU A 80 4.94 -16.73 -39.49
CA LEU A 80 3.74 -17.10 -38.71
C LEU A 80 3.98 -17.12 -37.20
N ARG A 81 5.24 -17.08 -36.74
CA ARG A 81 5.60 -17.20 -35.31
C ARG A 81 6.19 -15.90 -34.74
N PRO A 82 5.76 -15.48 -33.53
CA PRO A 82 6.35 -14.35 -32.84
C PRO A 82 7.86 -14.48 -32.61
N CYS A 83 8.53 -13.35 -32.43
CA CYS A 83 9.97 -13.28 -32.25
C CYS A 83 10.30 -13.91 -30.89
N ARG A 84 11.32 -14.77 -30.84
CA ARG A 84 11.83 -15.29 -29.56
C ARG A 84 12.32 -14.21 -28.58
N ASN A 85 12.55 -12.99 -29.07
CA ASN A 85 12.92 -11.83 -28.26
C ASN A 85 11.74 -10.87 -27.99
N SER A 86 10.50 -11.24 -28.35
CA SER A 86 9.30 -10.41 -28.08
C SER A 86 8.89 -10.38 -26.61
N THR A 87 9.43 -11.30 -25.81
CA THR A 87 9.22 -11.42 -24.36
C THR A 87 10.55 -11.34 -23.59
N VAL A 88 11.59 -10.82 -24.23
CA VAL A 88 12.95 -10.83 -23.66
C VAL A 88 13.45 -9.40 -23.58
N ASN A 89 13.51 -8.87 -22.36
CA ASN A 89 13.96 -7.51 -22.10
C ASN A 89 15.43 -7.30 -22.50
N ILE A 90 15.75 -6.15 -23.09
CA ILE A 90 17.12 -5.81 -23.47
C ILE A 90 18.05 -5.59 -22.28
N ILE A 91 17.52 -5.05 -21.18
CA ILE A 91 18.32 -4.76 -19.97
C ILE A 91 18.86 -6.07 -19.37
N ASP A 92 18.03 -7.11 -19.34
CA ASP A 92 18.40 -8.41 -18.75
C ASP A 92 19.25 -9.27 -19.71
N HIS A 93 19.03 -9.13 -21.03
CA HIS A 93 19.71 -9.93 -22.05
C HIS A 93 20.27 -9.08 -23.20
N PRO A 94 21.25 -8.19 -22.94
CA PRO A 94 21.72 -7.21 -23.91
C PRO A 94 22.35 -7.84 -25.15
N LYS A 95 23.04 -8.98 -25.02
CA LYS A 95 23.67 -9.71 -26.14
C LYS A 95 22.66 -10.16 -27.23
N ARG A 96 21.36 -10.19 -26.91
CA ARG A 96 20.29 -10.51 -27.88
C ARG A 96 19.91 -9.32 -28.78
N TYR A 97 20.53 -8.16 -28.55
CA TYR A 97 20.29 -6.92 -29.26
C TYR A 97 21.61 -6.29 -29.69
N THR A 98 21.56 -5.44 -30.70
CA THR A 98 22.69 -4.61 -31.13
C THR A 98 22.28 -3.15 -31.05
N LEU A 99 23.01 -2.38 -30.25
CA LEU A 99 22.90 -0.93 -30.24
C LEU A 99 23.50 -0.37 -31.53
N LYS A 100 22.78 0.55 -32.18
CA LYS A 100 23.22 1.27 -33.37
C LYS A 100 23.52 2.73 -32.99
N GLY A 101 23.50 3.64 -33.97
CA GLY A 101 23.58 5.08 -33.69
C GLY A 101 22.39 5.61 -32.88
N VAL A 102 22.48 6.85 -32.45
CA VAL A 102 21.34 7.58 -31.87
C VAL A 102 20.55 8.32 -32.94
N ARG A 103 19.28 8.57 -32.68
CA ARG A 103 18.42 9.41 -33.52
C ARG A 103 17.93 10.61 -32.69
N PRO A 104 18.28 11.86 -33.06
CA PRO A 104 17.76 13.05 -32.38
C PRO A 104 16.25 13.19 -32.58
N SER A 105 15.60 13.96 -31.71
CA SER A 105 14.18 14.29 -31.86
C SER A 105 13.94 15.10 -33.11
N GLY A 106 12.87 14.78 -33.83
CA GLY A 106 12.39 15.58 -34.96
C GLY A 106 11.46 16.73 -34.54
N ILE A 107 11.20 16.90 -33.25
CA ILE A 107 10.31 17.94 -32.72
C ILE A 107 11.14 19.18 -32.42
N LYS A 108 10.70 20.33 -32.96
CA LYS A 108 11.33 21.63 -32.72
C LYS A 108 11.39 21.95 -31.22
N GLY A 109 12.55 22.37 -30.72
CA GLY A 109 12.82 22.63 -29.30
C GLY A 109 13.19 21.40 -28.48
N GLN A 110 13.26 20.21 -29.10
CA GLN A 110 13.67 18.95 -28.45
C GLN A 110 14.88 18.32 -29.12
N GLU A 111 15.63 19.07 -29.94
CA GLU A 111 16.76 18.58 -30.74
C GLU A 111 17.89 18.01 -29.88
N HIS A 112 18.00 18.51 -28.65
CA HIS A 112 18.93 18.01 -27.63
C HIS A 112 18.53 16.64 -27.05
N LEU A 113 17.29 16.19 -27.28
CA LEU A 113 16.81 14.87 -26.89
C LEU A 113 17.05 13.86 -28.02
N SER A 114 17.35 12.62 -27.63
CA SER A 114 17.62 11.55 -28.58
C SER A 114 17.11 10.20 -28.12
N SER A 115 16.96 9.31 -29.09
CA SER A 115 16.60 7.91 -28.89
C SER A 115 17.73 7.00 -29.36
N GLN A 116 17.94 5.92 -28.63
CA GLN A 116 18.87 4.87 -29.03
C GLN A 116 18.21 3.99 -30.08
N ARG A 117 18.85 3.83 -31.24
CA ARG A 117 18.42 2.84 -32.23
C ARG A 117 18.92 1.46 -31.81
N ILE A 118 18.03 0.47 -31.87
CA ILE A 118 18.28 -0.89 -31.39
C ILE A 118 17.84 -1.86 -32.49
N GLN A 119 18.66 -2.87 -32.74
CA GLN A 119 18.32 -3.96 -33.64
C GLN A 119 18.20 -5.27 -32.87
N CYS A 120 17.11 -6.02 -33.08
CA CYS A 120 16.95 -7.36 -32.54
C CYS A 120 17.82 -8.37 -33.29
N ASN A 121 18.65 -9.16 -32.60
CA ASN A 121 19.56 -10.10 -33.27
C ASN A 121 18.83 -11.31 -33.87
N ALA A 122 17.62 -11.62 -33.38
CA ALA A 122 16.81 -12.75 -33.84
C ALA A 122 16.03 -12.46 -35.13
N CYS A 123 15.27 -11.36 -35.20
CA CYS A 123 14.43 -11.03 -36.36
C CYS A 123 14.92 -9.82 -37.16
N LYS A 124 16.03 -9.19 -36.76
CA LYS A 124 16.60 -7.98 -37.39
C LYS A 124 15.69 -6.74 -37.37
N ASN A 125 14.53 -6.79 -36.70
CA ASN A 125 13.70 -5.61 -36.45
C ASN A 125 14.51 -4.50 -35.79
N GLN A 126 14.39 -3.29 -36.32
CA GLN A 126 14.94 -2.07 -35.73
C GLN A 126 13.85 -1.29 -35.01
N PHE A 127 14.15 -0.77 -33.83
CA PHE A 127 13.26 0.07 -33.04
C PHE A 127 14.06 1.09 -32.23
N ASN A 128 13.37 2.11 -31.72
CA ASN A 128 14.00 3.22 -31.02
C ASN A 128 13.50 3.27 -29.58
N VAL A 129 14.43 3.53 -28.64
CA VAL A 129 14.12 3.71 -27.23
C VAL A 129 14.57 5.12 -26.82
N PRO A 130 13.67 5.99 -26.35
CA PRO A 130 14.04 7.31 -25.87
C PRO A 130 15.06 7.23 -24.72
N LEU A 131 16.14 8.01 -24.80
CA LEU A 131 17.11 8.14 -23.69
C LEU A 131 16.56 9.04 -22.58
N ASN A 132 15.64 9.94 -22.92
CA ASN A 132 14.85 10.75 -22.00
C ASN A 132 13.36 10.56 -22.34
N PRO A 133 12.51 10.07 -21.41
CA PRO A 133 11.10 9.81 -21.70
C PRO A 133 10.25 11.04 -21.97
N GLN A 134 10.77 12.25 -21.71
CA GLN A 134 10.10 13.50 -22.08
C GLN A 134 10.11 13.74 -23.60
N MET A 135 11.02 13.08 -24.33
CA MET A 135 11.08 13.16 -25.79
C MET A 135 9.73 12.76 -26.41
N GLY A 136 9.19 13.62 -27.27
CA GLY A 136 7.88 13.39 -27.89
C GLY A 136 6.73 14.14 -27.22
N GLN A 137 6.91 14.63 -25.99
CA GLN A 137 5.83 15.33 -25.29
C GLN A 137 5.65 16.77 -25.75
N LYS A 138 4.39 17.21 -25.74
CA LYS A 138 4.04 18.62 -25.95
C LYS A 138 4.32 19.42 -24.66
N ARG A 139 4.83 20.64 -24.80
CA ARG A 139 5.12 21.56 -23.68
C ARG A 139 5.93 20.90 -22.56
N ILE A 140 7.16 20.49 -22.83
CA ILE A 140 8.05 19.88 -21.80
C ILE A 140 8.40 20.92 -20.72
N ASP A 141 8.48 22.19 -21.10
CA ASP A 141 8.78 23.35 -20.25
C ASP A 141 7.90 23.44 -18.99
N VAL A 142 6.63 23.02 -19.06
CA VAL A 142 5.72 23.10 -17.91
C VAL A 142 5.75 21.87 -17.00
N ASN A 143 6.45 20.80 -17.37
CA ASN A 143 6.31 19.50 -16.70
C ASN A 143 6.65 19.59 -15.21
N GLU A 144 7.80 20.17 -14.87
CA GLU A 144 8.25 20.27 -13.49
C GLU A 144 7.32 21.15 -12.64
N VAL A 145 6.88 22.29 -13.18
CA VAL A 145 5.98 23.22 -12.49
C VAL A 145 4.61 22.57 -12.28
N LEU A 146 4.06 21.90 -13.29
CA LEU A 146 2.79 21.18 -13.19
C LEU A 146 2.88 20.05 -12.16
N PHE A 147 3.92 19.21 -12.22
CA PHE A 147 4.14 18.13 -11.26
C PHE A 147 4.16 18.70 -9.83
N LYS A 148 4.94 19.77 -9.60
CA LYS A 148 5.03 20.42 -8.30
C LYS A 148 3.68 20.96 -7.85
N GLY A 149 2.90 21.57 -8.75
CA GLY A 149 1.54 22.05 -8.47
C GLY A 149 0.61 20.92 -8.01
N LEU A 150 0.61 19.78 -8.71
CA LEU A 150 -0.23 18.63 -8.41
C LEU A 150 0.02 18.03 -7.01
N VAL A 151 1.26 18.07 -6.51
CA VAL A 151 1.64 17.60 -5.16
C VAL A 151 1.70 18.70 -4.09
N ASN A 152 1.25 19.92 -4.43
CA ASN A 152 1.20 21.08 -3.54
C ASN A 152 -0.15 21.80 -3.60
N LYS A 153 -1.25 21.04 -3.57
CA LYS A 153 -2.64 21.55 -3.49
C LYS A 153 -3.05 22.42 -4.69
N GLY A 154 -2.42 22.22 -5.84
CA GLY A 154 -2.82 22.84 -7.09
C GLY A 154 -4.18 22.30 -7.57
N ILE A 155 -5.14 23.20 -7.80
CA ILE A 155 -6.44 22.87 -8.39
C ILE A 155 -6.25 22.79 -9.91
N LEU A 156 -6.71 21.71 -10.54
CA LEU A 156 -6.43 21.43 -11.96
C LEU A 156 -6.83 22.58 -12.89
N ASN A 157 -8.01 23.18 -12.71
CA ASN A 157 -8.47 24.32 -13.53
C ASN A 157 -7.55 25.54 -13.37
N ARG A 158 -7.09 25.83 -12.13
CA ARG A 158 -6.14 26.93 -11.90
C ARG A 158 -4.77 26.64 -12.50
N LEU A 159 -4.31 25.39 -12.44
CA LEU A 159 -3.07 24.97 -13.08
C LEU A 159 -3.17 25.07 -14.62
N SER A 160 -4.33 24.79 -15.19
CA SER A 160 -4.63 24.96 -16.62
C SER A 160 -4.51 26.42 -17.04
N GLU A 161 -5.12 27.33 -16.28
CA GLU A 161 -5.04 28.78 -16.50
C GLU A 161 -3.62 29.33 -16.32
N GLN A 162 -2.95 28.98 -15.21
CA GLN A 162 -1.63 29.49 -14.87
C GLN A 162 -0.52 29.07 -15.84
N LEU A 163 -0.62 27.86 -16.39
CA LEU A 163 0.38 27.29 -17.29
C LEU A 163 0.02 27.44 -18.77
N ASP A 164 -1.17 27.98 -19.05
CA ASP A 164 -1.76 28.11 -20.39
C ASP A 164 -1.70 26.77 -21.16
N ILE A 165 -2.32 25.75 -20.58
CA ILE A 165 -2.43 24.41 -21.16
C ILE A 165 -3.85 23.88 -21.01
N SER A 166 -4.31 23.07 -21.96
CA SER A 166 -5.64 22.46 -21.88
C SER A 166 -5.73 21.39 -20.78
N MET A 167 -6.93 21.19 -20.25
CA MET A 167 -7.22 20.11 -19.29
C MET A 167 -6.86 18.72 -19.84
N SER A 168 -7.10 18.48 -21.14
CA SER A 168 -6.68 17.23 -21.79
C SER A 168 -5.17 17.02 -21.74
N LEU A 169 -4.38 18.09 -21.89
CA LEU A 169 -2.92 18.01 -21.80
C LEU A 169 -2.46 17.80 -20.35
N ILE A 170 -3.14 18.37 -19.36
CA ILE A 170 -2.88 18.07 -17.94
C ILE A 170 -3.07 16.58 -17.65
N TYR A 171 -4.16 15.98 -18.10
CA TYR A 171 -4.40 14.55 -17.88
C TYR A 171 -3.36 13.67 -18.58
N GLN A 172 -2.98 13.98 -19.82
CA GLN A 172 -1.88 13.27 -20.50
C GLN A 172 -0.55 13.39 -19.74
N LYS A 173 -0.24 14.56 -19.19
CA LYS A 173 0.94 14.77 -18.36
C LYS A 173 0.87 14.03 -17.04
N LEU A 174 -0.31 13.96 -16.41
CA LEU A 174 -0.53 13.21 -15.17
C LEU A 174 -0.27 11.71 -15.38
N GLU A 175 -0.74 11.14 -16.49
CA GLU A 175 -0.44 9.74 -16.87
C GLU A 175 1.07 9.54 -17.05
N PHE A 176 1.74 10.45 -17.77
CA PHE A 176 3.18 10.39 -17.93
C PHE A 176 3.93 10.48 -16.60
N PHE A 177 3.56 11.42 -15.71
CA PHE A 177 4.19 11.58 -14.40
C PHE A 177 4.01 10.32 -13.55
N TYR A 178 2.82 9.75 -13.56
CA TYR A 178 2.52 8.50 -12.88
C TYR A 178 3.41 7.36 -13.38
N GLU A 179 3.50 7.18 -14.70
CA GLU A 179 4.37 6.15 -15.30
C GLU A 179 5.83 6.38 -14.90
N GLN A 180 6.34 7.61 -14.99
CA GLN A 180 7.73 7.92 -14.60
C GLN A 180 7.99 7.67 -13.12
N CYS A 181 7.07 8.04 -12.23
CA CYS A 181 7.18 7.76 -10.81
C CYS A 181 7.32 6.27 -10.54
N ILE A 182 6.51 5.42 -11.18
CA ILE A 182 6.63 3.96 -11.05
C ILE A 182 7.97 3.47 -11.58
N GLN A 183 8.38 3.89 -12.79
CA GLN A 183 9.65 3.45 -13.37
C GLN A 183 10.85 3.83 -12.49
N PHE A 184 10.84 5.05 -11.95
CA PHE A 184 11.88 5.57 -11.08
C PHE A 184 11.96 4.80 -9.75
N ASP A 185 10.83 4.67 -9.04
CA ASP A 185 10.78 3.99 -7.74
C ASP A 185 11.13 2.50 -7.87
N GLN A 186 10.59 1.80 -8.86
CA GLN A 186 10.87 0.37 -9.07
C GLN A 186 12.33 0.12 -9.45
N TRP A 187 12.97 1.01 -10.22
CA TRP A 187 14.40 0.90 -10.50
C TRP A 187 15.24 1.03 -9.24
N HIS A 188 14.97 2.07 -8.44
CA HIS A 188 15.72 2.32 -7.22
C HIS A 188 15.53 1.23 -6.16
N ILE A 189 14.30 0.75 -5.97
CA ILE A 189 14.03 -0.39 -5.09
C ILE A 189 14.79 -1.62 -5.60
N ASN A 190 14.60 -2.04 -6.86
CA ASN A 190 15.22 -3.26 -7.36
C ASN A 190 16.76 -3.22 -7.32
N LYS A 191 17.35 -2.07 -7.65
CA LYS A 191 18.81 -1.89 -7.64
C LYS A 191 19.39 -1.91 -6.23
N ASN A 192 18.67 -1.36 -5.25
CA ASN A 192 19.19 -1.10 -3.91
C ASN A 192 18.51 -1.92 -2.82
N ILE A 193 17.66 -2.90 -3.15
CA ILE A 193 16.89 -3.68 -2.17
C ILE A 193 17.79 -4.37 -1.13
N SER A 194 19.01 -4.75 -1.53
CA SER A 194 20.01 -5.35 -0.65
C SER A 194 20.46 -4.41 0.48
N SER A 195 20.25 -3.09 0.37
CA SER A 195 20.51 -2.13 1.46
C SER A 195 19.61 -2.35 2.67
N LEU A 196 18.52 -3.11 2.49
CA LEU A 196 17.59 -3.49 3.53
C LEU A 196 18.01 -4.76 4.29
N ASN A 197 18.96 -5.53 3.77
CA ASN A 197 19.43 -6.78 4.39
C ASN A 197 19.87 -6.53 5.83
N GLY A 198 19.35 -7.34 6.76
CA GLY A 198 19.64 -7.25 8.19
C GLY A 198 19.00 -6.06 8.91
N ARG A 199 18.24 -5.19 8.23
CA ARG A 199 17.54 -4.07 8.89
C ARG A 199 16.35 -4.58 9.69
N LEU A 200 16.14 -3.95 10.84
CA LEU A 200 14.96 -4.10 11.68
C LEU A 200 14.05 -2.88 11.44
N LEU A 201 12.90 -3.10 10.80
CA LEU A 201 11.98 -2.03 10.45
C LEU A 201 10.73 -2.04 11.31
N THR A 202 10.25 -0.84 11.63
CA THR A 202 9.04 -0.62 12.40
C THR A 202 8.00 -0.03 11.45
N LEU A 203 7.16 -0.90 10.88
CA LEU A 203 6.23 -0.54 9.82
C LEU A 203 4.84 -0.29 10.40
N SER A 204 4.21 0.81 10.01
CA SER A 204 2.80 1.08 10.29
C SER A 204 1.95 0.94 9.03
N MET A 205 0.77 0.38 9.19
CA MET A 205 -0.20 0.16 8.13
C MET A 205 -1.59 0.63 8.57
N ASP A 206 -2.28 1.33 7.68
CA ASP A 206 -3.65 1.83 7.93
C ASP A 206 -4.40 2.01 6.60
N ARG A 207 -5.73 2.19 6.68
CA ARG A 207 -6.62 2.44 5.55
C ARG A 207 -7.24 3.83 5.66
N GLN A 208 -7.24 4.56 4.55
CA GLN A 208 -7.90 5.85 4.47
C GLN A 208 -8.99 5.84 3.41
N HIS A 209 -10.16 6.33 3.79
CA HIS A 209 -11.29 6.45 2.90
C HIS A 209 -11.32 7.82 2.19
N TYR A 210 -11.71 7.79 0.92
CA TYR A 210 -11.96 8.96 0.09
C TYR A 210 -13.31 8.81 -0.61
N LEU A 211 -14.01 9.92 -0.81
CA LEU A 211 -15.23 9.96 -1.60
C LEU A 211 -14.91 10.55 -2.98
N VAL A 212 -15.35 9.86 -4.02
CA VAL A 212 -15.17 10.28 -5.41
C VAL A 212 -16.54 10.42 -6.06
N ASN A 213 -16.75 11.55 -6.73
CA ASN A 213 -18.00 11.89 -7.40
C ASN A 213 -17.98 11.37 -8.84
N TRP A 214 -19.15 11.34 -9.47
CA TRP A 214 -19.32 10.96 -10.87
C TRP A 214 -19.97 12.09 -11.64
N THR A 215 -19.73 12.16 -12.95
CA THR A 215 -20.35 13.16 -13.84
C THR A 215 -21.81 12.84 -14.20
N ASP A 216 -22.37 11.81 -13.58
CA ASP A 216 -23.74 11.36 -13.82
C ASP A 216 -24.73 12.36 -13.19
N LYS A 217 -25.58 12.96 -14.02
CA LYS A 217 -26.53 13.99 -13.57
C LYS A 217 -27.73 13.40 -12.83
N ASP A 218 -28.03 12.13 -13.07
CA ASP A 218 -29.23 11.47 -12.55
C ASP A 218 -28.95 10.75 -11.21
N ASP A 219 -27.70 10.41 -10.93
CA ASP A 219 -27.28 9.78 -9.68
C ASP A 219 -25.97 10.37 -9.13
N ALA A 220 -26.13 11.30 -8.19
CA ALA A 220 -25.05 12.04 -7.54
C ALA A 220 -24.38 11.28 -6.37
N ARG A 221 -24.76 10.03 -6.09
CA ARG A 221 -24.15 9.26 -5.00
C ARG A 221 -22.65 9.06 -5.25
N PRO A 222 -21.77 9.24 -4.25
CA PRO A 222 -20.35 9.03 -4.43
C PRO A 222 -19.97 7.54 -4.36
N THR A 223 -18.78 7.22 -4.87
CA THR A 223 -18.12 5.93 -4.61
C THR A 223 -17.05 6.12 -3.53
N LYS A 224 -17.05 5.22 -2.54
CA LYS A 224 -16.01 5.15 -1.51
C LYS A 224 -14.79 4.42 -2.06
N LEU A 225 -13.66 5.11 -2.10
CA LEU A 225 -12.34 4.52 -2.34
C LEU A 225 -11.63 4.33 -1.01
N VAL A 226 -10.80 3.29 -0.94
CA VAL A 226 -9.99 2.94 0.23
C VAL A 226 -8.54 2.85 -0.22
N ASN A 227 -7.68 3.62 0.42
CA ASN A 227 -6.23 3.59 0.24
C ASN A 227 -5.58 2.86 1.41
N THR A 228 -4.95 1.72 1.14
CA THR A 228 -4.13 1.00 2.11
C THR A 228 -2.68 1.44 1.95
N SER A 229 -2.03 1.88 3.04
CA SER A 229 -0.65 2.36 3.00
C SER A 229 0.21 1.67 4.03
N THR A 230 1.46 1.33 3.65
CA THR A 230 2.48 0.79 4.56
C THR A 230 3.71 1.71 4.57
N VAL A 231 4.08 2.17 5.77
CA VAL A 231 5.11 3.21 5.97
C VAL A 231 6.08 2.79 7.06
N ASP A 232 7.39 2.98 6.84
CA ASP A 232 8.38 2.86 7.91
C ASP A 232 8.33 4.09 8.83
N ASN A 233 8.10 3.87 10.13
CA ASN A 233 7.93 4.94 11.10
C ASN A 233 9.18 5.81 11.29
N LYS A 234 10.37 5.23 11.15
CA LYS A 234 11.64 5.92 11.43
C LYS A 234 12.08 6.79 10.25
N SER A 235 12.18 6.21 9.05
CA SER A 235 12.59 6.90 7.83
C SER A 235 11.48 7.76 7.23
N ARG A 236 10.21 7.39 7.47
CA ARG A 236 9.00 7.89 6.79
C ARG A 236 8.93 7.48 5.31
N PHE A 237 9.63 6.41 4.94
CA PHE A 237 9.57 5.84 3.59
C PHE A 237 8.24 5.10 3.43
N VAL A 238 7.53 5.42 2.37
CA VAL A 238 6.23 4.82 2.06
C VAL A 238 6.47 3.72 1.04
N PHE A 239 6.42 2.48 1.49
CA PHE A 239 6.68 1.33 0.62
C PHE A 239 5.55 1.13 -0.39
N ALA A 240 4.31 1.27 0.05
CA ALA A 240 3.15 1.13 -0.81
C ALA A 240 2.00 2.02 -0.33
N SER A 241 1.22 2.55 -1.28
CA SER A 241 -0.04 3.26 -1.06
C SER A 241 -1.01 2.87 -2.17
N THR A 242 -1.85 1.87 -1.95
CA THR A 242 -2.68 1.25 -2.99
C THR A 242 -4.15 1.57 -2.78
N LEU A 243 -4.75 2.26 -3.75
CA LEU A 243 -6.20 2.48 -3.79
C LEU A 243 -6.90 1.25 -4.37
N ASN A 244 -8.07 0.92 -3.82
CA ASN A 244 -8.91 -0.20 -4.26
C ASN A 244 -9.67 0.07 -5.57
N PHE A 245 -9.01 0.67 -6.57
CA PHE A 245 -9.61 0.98 -7.86
C PHE A 245 -8.74 0.44 -9.00
N ASP A 246 -9.38 -0.30 -9.90
CA ASP A 246 -8.77 -0.86 -11.09
C ASP A 246 -9.20 -0.07 -12.33
N PHE A 247 -8.24 0.69 -12.86
CA PHE A 247 -8.36 1.44 -14.11
C PHE A 247 -7.57 0.80 -15.27
N THR A 248 -6.93 -0.36 -15.05
CA THR A 248 -6.07 -1.02 -16.05
C THR A 248 -6.78 -2.16 -16.77
N SER A 249 -7.73 -2.82 -16.12
CA SER A 249 -8.55 -3.86 -16.74
C SER A 249 -9.63 -3.29 -17.66
N ASP A 250 -10.04 -4.08 -18.66
CA ASP A 250 -11.21 -3.79 -19.49
C ASP A 250 -12.50 -3.98 -18.68
N TRP A 251 -12.95 -2.90 -18.05
CA TRP A 251 -14.10 -2.91 -17.16
C TRP A 251 -15.40 -3.28 -17.87
N ASP A 252 -15.57 -2.90 -19.14
CA ASP A 252 -16.78 -3.19 -19.92
C ASP A 252 -16.86 -4.69 -20.23
N ALA A 253 -15.75 -5.29 -20.67
CA ALA A 253 -15.66 -6.74 -20.87
C ALA A 253 -15.90 -7.53 -19.57
N VAL A 254 -15.31 -7.09 -18.44
CA VAL A 254 -15.51 -7.73 -17.13
C VAL A 254 -16.98 -7.64 -16.68
N ARG A 255 -17.64 -6.49 -16.84
CA ARG A 255 -19.07 -6.34 -16.50
C ARG A 255 -19.97 -7.19 -17.39
N LYS A 256 -19.70 -7.26 -18.69
CA LYS A 256 -20.43 -8.12 -19.63
C LYS A 256 -20.29 -9.59 -19.26
N ASP A 257 -19.09 -10.07 -18.95
CA ASP A 257 -18.86 -11.46 -18.51
C ASP A 257 -19.55 -11.75 -17.15
N ASN A 258 -19.53 -10.80 -16.20
CA ASN A 258 -20.24 -10.91 -14.93
C ASN A 258 -21.77 -11.05 -15.11
N ALA A 259 -22.36 -10.22 -15.98
CA ALA A 259 -23.79 -10.25 -16.29
C ALA A 259 -24.20 -11.53 -17.03
N MET A 260 -23.47 -11.91 -18.09
CA MET A 260 -23.72 -13.12 -18.88
C MET A 260 -23.72 -14.39 -18.02
N ARG A 261 -22.83 -14.44 -17.02
CA ARG A 261 -22.68 -15.60 -16.12
C ARG A 261 -23.55 -15.56 -14.89
N ARG A 262 -24.37 -14.51 -14.73
CA ARG A 262 -25.16 -14.21 -13.53
C ARG A 262 -24.32 -14.38 -12.26
N ASP A 263 -23.08 -13.85 -12.29
CA ASP A 263 -22.12 -14.09 -11.22
C ASP A 263 -22.62 -13.53 -9.88
N HIS A 264 -23.40 -12.44 -9.92
CA HIS A 264 -24.03 -11.83 -8.76
C HIS A 264 -25.01 -12.75 -8.01
N GLU A 265 -25.63 -13.72 -8.70
CA GLU A 265 -26.53 -14.72 -8.09
C GLU A 265 -25.74 -15.80 -7.32
N LYS A 266 -24.43 -15.91 -7.56
CA LYS A 266 -23.58 -16.90 -6.89
C LYS A 266 -23.09 -16.36 -5.54
N PRO A 267 -22.87 -17.24 -4.55
CA PRO A 267 -22.18 -16.87 -3.33
C PRO A 267 -20.81 -16.25 -3.64
N GLU A 268 -20.38 -15.25 -2.87
CA GLU A 268 -19.16 -14.45 -3.11
C GLU A 268 -17.93 -15.31 -3.45
N TRP A 269 -17.65 -16.36 -2.67
CA TRP A 269 -16.49 -17.25 -2.87
C TRP A 269 -16.56 -18.13 -4.14
N LYS A 270 -17.71 -18.17 -4.83
CA LYS A 270 -17.89 -18.88 -6.12
C LYS A 270 -17.92 -17.96 -7.33
N ARG A 271 -17.94 -16.63 -7.13
CA ARG A 271 -17.96 -15.66 -8.24
C ARG A 271 -16.63 -15.70 -8.97
N ARG A 272 -16.65 -15.67 -10.30
CA ARG A 272 -15.45 -15.55 -11.13
C ARG A 272 -14.71 -14.24 -10.86
N HIS A 273 -15.46 -13.16 -10.71
CA HIS A 273 -14.96 -11.80 -10.49
C HIS A 273 -15.20 -11.32 -9.06
N ALA A 274 -15.01 -12.22 -8.08
CA ALA A 274 -15.30 -11.96 -6.67
C ALA A 274 -14.53 -10.76 -6.07
N GLN A 275 -13.42 -10.37 -6.70
CA GLN A 275 -12.62 -9.22 -6.27
C GLN A 275 -13.29 -7.89 -6.58
N TYR A 276 -14.27 -7.83 -7.48
CA TYR A 276 -14.90 -6.58 -7.89
C TYR A 276 -16.28 -6.39 -7.26
N VAL A 277 -16.63 -5.12 -7.07
CA VAL A 277 -17.95 -4.67 -6.62
C VAL A 277 -18.78 -4.29 -7.85
N PHE A 278 -19.89 -5.00 -8.06
CA PHE A 278 -20.77 -4.77 -9.22
C PHE A 278 -22.08 -4.09 -8.86
N ASN A 279 -22.49 -4.16 -7.59
CA ASN A 279 -23.78 -3.64 -7.12
C ASN A 279 -23.57 -2.62 -6.00
N ASP A 280 -24.41 -1.60 -5.94
CA ASP A 280 -24.35 -0.55 -4.90
C ASP A 280 -24.44 -1.12 -3.48
N LYS A 281 -25.22 -2.18 -3.29
CA LYS A 281 -25.38 -2.89 -2.00
C LYS A 281 -24.08 -3.52 -1.49
N GLU A 282 -23.10 -3.72 -2.36
CA GLU A 282 -21.80 -4.31 -2.03
C GLU A 282 -20.74 -3.25 -1.73
N VAL A 283 -21.06 -1.97 -1.95
CA VAL A 283 -20.20 -0.85 -1.55
C VAL A 283 -20.30 -0.70 -0.04
N GLN A 284 -19.21 -0.94 0.66
CA GLN A 284 -19.16 -0.86 2.11
C GLN A 284 -19.22 0.62 2.56
N GLY A 285 -20.21 0.95 3.39
CA GLY A 285 -20.34 2.24 4.08
C GLY A 285 -19.24 2.50 5.12
N ASP A 286 -19.31 3.63 5.82
CA ASP A 286 -18.55 3.86 7.06
C ASP A 286 -19.33 3.29 8.27
N ASP A 287 -18.92 3.66 9.49
CA ASP A 287 -19.49 3.26 10.78
C ASP A 287 -21.01 3.09 10.80
N VAL A 288 -21.51 2.35 11.81
CA VAL A 288 -22.92 1.91 12.02
C VAL A 288 -23.99 3.02 11.86
N ASN A 289 -23.61 4.30 11.82
CA ASN A 289 -24.50 5.47 11.71
C ASN A 289 -24.24 6.38 10.48
N ASP A 290 -23.42 5.97 9.50
CA ASP A 290 -23.20 6.77 8.28
C ASP A 290 -24.28 6.46 7.23
N GLU A 291 -25.30 7.31 7.13
CA GLU A 291 -26.44 7.17 6.21
C GLU A 291 -26.12 7.56 4.75
N LEU A 292 -24.87 7.87 4.42
CA LEU A 292 -24.52 8.28 3.06
C LEU A 292 -24.73 7.12 2.08
N SER A 293 -25.71 7.28 1.17
CA SER A 293 -25.95 6.31 0.11
C SER A 293 -24.79 6.31 -0.89
N LEU A 294 -24.14 5.15 -1.04
CA LEU A 294 -23.01 4.95 -1.94
C LEU A 294 -23.43 4.22 -3.21
N ARG A 295 -22.64 4.38 -4.28
CA ARG A 295 -22.81 3.63 -5.54
C ARG A 295 -21.51 2.98 -6.01
N ALA A 296 -21.65 1.90 -6.76
CA ALA A 296 -20.56 1.32 -7.53
C ALA A 296 -20.12 2.30 -8.64
N PRO A 297 -18.84 2.28 -9.05
CA PRO A 297 -18.34 3.22 -10.06
C PRO A 297 -19.09 3.06 -11.38
N SER A 298 -19.33 4.15 -12.13
CA SER A 298 -19.93 4.04 -13.47
C SER A 298 -18.92 3.56 -14.51
N GLN A 299 -17.64 3.95 -14.37
CA GLN A 299 -16.51 3.51 -15.20
C GLN A 299 -15.38 2.94 -14.35
N GLY A 300 -14.65 1.97 -14.90
CA GLY A 300 -13.63 1.23 -14.15
C GLY A 300 -14.23 0.21 -13.17
N LEU A 301 -13.37 -0.41 -12.37
CA LEU A 301 -13.75 -1.47 -11.44
C LEU A 301 -13.32 -1.11 -10.02
N LEU A 302 -14.26 -1.18 -9.07
CA LEU A 302 -13.96 -1.04 -7.66
C LEU A 302 -13.58 -2.41 -7.09
N VAL A 303 -12.41 -2.51 -6.47
CA VAL A 303 -11.93 -3.73 -5.85
C VAL A 303 -12.46 -3.79 -4.41
N GLN A 304 -12.97 -4.94 -4.02
CA GLN A 304 -13.39 -5.21 -2.65
C GLN A 304 -12.20 -5.06 -1.69
N GLN A 305 -12.45 -4.44 -0.54
CA GLN A 305 -11.40 -4.05 0.41
C GLN A 305 -10.55 -5.23 0.90
N THR A 306 -11.15 -6.42 1.05
CA THR A 306 -10.44 -7.64 1.45
C THR A 306 -9.39 -8.03 0.40
N TYR A 307 -9.75 -8.06 -0.88
CA TYR A 307 -8.83 -8.44 -1.94
C TYR A 307 -7.78 -7.36 -2.19
N SER A 308 -8.14 -6.07 -2.10
CA SER A 308 -7.16 -4.99 -2.23
C SER A 308 -6.14 -5.00 -1.09
N LEU A 309 -6.56 -5.28 0.15
CA LEU A 309 -5.65 -5.43 1.29
C LEU A 309 -4.71 -6.63 1.10
N MET A 310 -5.26 -7.79 0.73
CA MET A 310 -4.43 -8.98 0.53
C MET A 310 -3.42 -8.79 -0.60
N ALA A 311 -3.82 -8.12 -1.70
CA ALA A 311 -2.92 -7.81 -2.80
C ALA A 311 -1.86 -6.76 -2.41
N HIS A 312 -2.20 -5.79 -1.56
CA HIS A 312 -1.22 -4.87 -0.95
C HIS A 312 -0.16 -5.64 -0.13
N LEU A 313 -0.58 -6.61 0.67
CA LEU A 313 0.34 -7.44 1.46
C LEU A 313 1.21 -8.34 0.57
N GLU A 314 0.68 -8.88 -0.54
CA GLU A 314 1.47 -9.60 -1.54
C GLU A 314 2.53 -8.70 -2.20
N LEU A 315 2.16 -7.46 -2.56
CA LEU A 315 3.11 -6.48 -3.11
C LEU A 315 4.25 -6.17 -2.13
N MET A 316 4.01 -6.26 -0.82
CA MET A 316 5.00 -6.01 0.22
C MET A 316 5.96 -7.19 0.48
N LYS A 317 5.64 -8.41 0.03
CA LYS A 317 6.47 -9.60 0.31
C LYS A 317 7.94 -9.48 -0.10
N PRO A 318 8.30 -8.91 -1.27
CA PRO A 318 9.72 -8.73 -1.62
C PRO A 318 10.47 -7.86 -0.61
N ILE A 319 9.82 -6.84 -0.04
CA ILE A 319 10.40 -5.97 1.00
C ILE A 319 10.58 -6.74 2.30
N TYR A 320 9.54 -7.45 2.76
CA TYR A 320 9.65 -8.33 3.92
C TYR A 320 10.74 -9.38 3.73
N ASN A 321 10.93 -9.89 2.51
CA ASN A 321 11.98 -10.85 2.19
C ASN A 321 13.39 -10.25 2.23
N ALA A 322 13.55 -8.95 1.97
CA ALA A 322 14.85 -8.30 1.99
C ALA A 322 15.31 -7.89 3.40
N ILE A 323 14.39 -7.47 4.27
CA ILE A 323 14.73 -7.03 5.63
C ILE A 323 15.14 -8.19 6.55
N GLY A 324 15.80 -7.89 7.67
CA GLY A 324 16.05 -8.86 8.73
C GLY A 324 14.79 -9.19 9.54
N TYR A 325 14.05 -8.16 9.93
CA TYR A 325 12.85 -8.28 10.75
C TYR A 325 11.90 -7.08 10.56
N SER A 326 10.59 -7.30 10.65
CA SER A 326 9.58 -6.24 10.71
C SER A 326 8.70 -6.38 11.94
N PHE A 327 8.64 -5.31 12.73
CA PHE A 327 7.53 -5.07 13.65
C PHE A 327 6.43 -4.33 12.88
N LEU A 328 5.34 -5.03 12.55
CA LEU A 328 4.25 -4.53 11.72
C LEU A 328 3.05 -4.15 12.61
N MET A 329 2.74 -2.87 12.68
CA MET A 329 1.56 -2.37 13.40
C MET A 329 0.46 -2.00 12.41
N ALA A 330 -0.75 -2.48 12.63
CA ALA A 330 -1.92 -2.10 11.85
C ALA A 330 -3.06 -1.62 12.76
N ASP A 331 -3.90 -0.71 12.28
CA ASP A 331 -5.09 -0.27 13.03
C ASP A 331 -6.04 -1.45 13.35
N ASP A 332 -6.91 -1.28 14.35
CA ASP A 332 -7.91 -2.30 14.74
C ASP A 332 -9.03 -2.42 13.70
N ASP A 333 -8.69 -3.13 12.62
CA ASP A 333 -9.58 -3.47 11.53
C ASP A 333 -9.69 -4.99 11.35
N GLU A 334 -10.91 -5.51 11.28
CA GLU A 334 -11.15 -6.95 11.08
C GLU A 334 -10.47 -7.47 9.79
N GLY A 335 -10.36 -6.61 8.77
CA GLY A 335 -9.66 -6.93 7.53
C GLY A 335 -8.16 -7.14 7.74
N PHE A 336 -7.52 -6.34 8.60
CA PHE A 336 -6.09 -6.48 8.90
C PHE A 336 -5.78 -7.76 9.65
N GLU A 337 -6.56 -8.12 10.67
CA GLU A 337 -6.38 -9.37 11.41
C GLU A 337 -6.37 -10.58 10.46
N LEU A 338 -7.36 -10.63 9.57
CA LEU A 338 -7.50 -11.71 8.60
C LEU A 338 -6.41 -11.67 7.52
N GLY A 339 -6.23 -10.51 6.88
CA GLY A 339 -5.36 -10.35 5.72
C GLY A 339 -3.89 -10.63 6.05
N ILE A 340 -3.40 -10.09 7.17
CA ILE A 340 -2.01 -10.27 7.63
C ILE A 340 -1.74 -11.74 7.90
N CYS A 341 -2.56 -12.39 8.72
CA CYS A 341 -2.39 -13.79 9.11
C CYS A 341 -2.52 -14.77 7.93
N LEU A 342 -3.31 -14.43 6.90
CA LEU A 342 -3.44 -15.26 5.70
C LEU A 342 -2.28 -15.08 4.73
N VAL A 343 -1.92 -13.83 4.40
CA VAL A 343 -0.97 -13.53 3.32
C VAL A 343 0.48 -13.63 3.78
N LEU A 344 0.78 -13.21 5.01
CA LEU A 344 2.14 -13.18 5.56
C LEU A 344 2.45 -14.41 6.43
N ARG A 345 1.63 -15.46 6.36
CA ARG A 345 1.78 -16.68 7.19
C ARG A 345 3.20 -17.23 7.22
N GLU A 346 3.80 -17.42 6.05
CA GLU A 346 5.16 -18.00 5.92
C GLU A 346 6.21 -17.09 6.56
N LEU A 347 6.06 -15.77 6.44
CA LEU A 347 6.97 -14.79 7.04
C LEU A 347 6.83 -14.71 8.55
N ILE A 348 5.62 -14.88 9.06
CA ILE A 348 5.30 -14.98 10.48
C ILE A 348 5.90 -16.27 11.07
N GLU A 349 5.67 -17.42 10.41
CA GLU A 349 6.22 -18.72 10.83
C GLU A 349 7.76 -18.70 10.80
N ALA A 350 8.37 -17.96 9.86
CA ALA A 350 9.81 -17.72 9.79
C ALA A 350 10.33 -16.66 10.79
N LYS A 351 9.50 -16.17 11.73
CA LYS A 351 9.85 -15.14 12.74
C LYS A 351 10.40 -13.84 12.11
N LYS A 352 10.02 -13.54 10.88
CA LYS A 352 10.49 -12.36 10.12
C LYS A 352 9.58 -11.15 10.25
N VAL A 353 8.30 -11.39 10.48
CA VAL A 353 7.29 -10.35 10.69
C VAL A 353 6.58 -10.64 12.00
N PHE A 354 6.56 -9.65 12.89
CA PHE A 354 5.79 -9.68 14.12
C PHE A 354 4.62 -8.69 14.00
N PRO A 355 3.41 -9.19 13.71
CA PRO A 355 2.22 -8.36 13.51
C PRO A 355 1.48 -8.04 14.82
N VAL A 356 1.11 -6.77 14.97
CA VAL A 356 0.35 -6.25 16.11
C VAL A 356 -0.77 -5.36 15.60
N LEU A 357 -1.99 -5.54 16.12
CA LEU A 357 -3.05 -4.55 15.95
C LEU A 357 -2.96 -3.50 17.05
N ILE A 358 -3.26 -2.25 16.72
CA ILE A 358 -3.24 -1.12 17.64
C ILE A 358 -4.60 -0.43 17.62
N ARG A 359 -5.10 -0.07 18.80
CA ARG A 359 -6.27 0.81 18.95
C ARG A 359 -6.08 1.83 20.05
N ALA A 360 -6.74 2.97 19.90
CA ALA A 360 -6.85 3.97 20.95
C ALA A 360 -8.18 3.79 21.70
N ASP A 361 -8.13 3.60 23.01
CA ASP A 361 -9.32 3.58 23.85
C ASP A 361 -9.76 5.01 24.17
N ARG A 362 -10.87 5.42 23.56
CA ARG A 362 -11.43 6.77 23.72
C ARG A 362 -12.31 6.93 24.96
N ASN A 363 -12.73 5.83 25.60
CA ASN A 363 -13.67 5.87 26.72
C ASN A 363 -13.01 6.32 28.03
N ASN A 364 -11.68 6.27 28.12
CA ASN A 364 -10.93 6.64 29.33
C ASN A 364 -10.39 8.08 29.30
N ALA A 365 -10.80 8.90 28.33
CA ALA A 365 -10.25 10.25 28.14
C ALA A 365 -10.41 11.16 29.37
N SER A 366 -11.53 11.04 30.09
CA SER A 366 -11.79 11.78 31.33
C SER A 366 -10.97 11.28 32.52
N GLN A 367 -10.60 10.00 32.55
CA GLN A 367 -9.77 9.38 33.60
C GLN A 367 -8.27 9.64 33.40
N MET A 368 -7.86 10.14 32.23
CA MET A 368 -6.46 10.34 31.81
C MET A 368 -5.97 11.80 31.94
N GLN A 369 -6.53 12.58 32.86
CA GLN A 369 -6.02 13.93 33.14
C GLN A 369 -4.58 13.88 33.70
N ASP A 370 -4.27 12.87 34.52
CA ASP A 370 -2.91 12.58 35.01
C ASP A 370 -2.38 11.27 34.41
N LYS A 371 -1.47 11.40 33.43
CA LYS A 371 -0.83 10.27 32.75
C LYS A 371 0.05 9.43 33.68
N ARG A 372 0.60 10.03 34.75
CA ARG A 372 1.47 9.34 35.71
C ARG A 372 0.64 8.44 36.61
N ALA A 373 -0.42 9.00 37.21
CA ALA A 373 -1.34 8.24 38.07
C ALA A 373 -1.94 7.03 37.32
N TRP A 374 -2.30 7.21 36.04
CA TRP A 374 -2.74 6.10 35.19
C TRP A 374 -1.67 5.01 35.03
N ALA A 375 -0.44 5.40 34.66
CA ALA A 375 0.66 4.45 34.48
C ALA A 375 0.95 3.67 35.77
N GLU A 376 1.00 4.37 36.91
CA GLU A 376 1.19 3.76 38.24
C GLU A 376 0.07 2.76 38.56
N GLN A 377 -1.19 3.11 38.28
CA GLN A 377 -2.33 2.22 38.50
C GLN A 377 -2.25 0.96 37.62
N VAL A 378 -1.90 1.11 36.34
CA VAL A 378 -1.77 -0.02 35.40
C VAL A 378 -0.63 -0.95 35.82
N LEU A 379 0.54 -0.41 36.15
CA LEU A 379 1.71 -1.16 36.61
C LEU A 379 1.41 -1.91 37.91
N ARG A 380 0.83 -1.24 38.91
CA ARG A 380 0.49 -1.82 40.20
C ARG A 380 -0.53 -2.96 40.10
N LYS A 381 -1.52 -2.82 39.21
CA LYS A 381 -2.51 -3.89 38.94
C LYS A 381 -1.85 -5.20 38.48
N HIS A 382 -0.66 -5.12 37.89
CA HIS A 382 0.09 -6.27 37.37
C HIS A 382 1.32 -6.59 38.22
N GLY A 383 1.37 -6.12 39.47
CA GLY A 383 2.43 -6.46 40.42
C GLY A 383 3.78 -5.79 40.14
N VAL A 384 3.83 -4.78 39.28
CA VAL A 384 5.05 -4.02 39.01
C VAL A 384 5.08 -2.78 39.90
N GLU A 385 5.88 -2.84 40.96
CA GLU A 385 6.13 -1.69 41.84
C GLU A 385 7.25 -0.81 41.29
N TYR A 386 7.14 0.50 41.54
CA TYR A 386 8.15 1.48 41.18
C TYR A 386 8.34 2.49 42.31
N SER A 387 9.58 2.67 42.74
CA SER A 387 10.01 3.61 43.78
C SER A 387 10.78 4.78 43.14
N GLY A 388 10.07 5.65 42.43
CA GLY A 388 10.65 6.91 41.94
C GLY A 388 10.39 8.04 42.90
N GLU A 389 11.43 8.51 43.60
CA GLU A 389 11.34 9.75 44.35
C GLU A 389 11.38 10.96 43.42
N GLY A 390 10.36 11.83 43.50
CA GLY A 390 10.40 13.17 42.91
C GLY A 390 9.32 13.47 41.86
N LYS A 391 9.06 14.79 41.72
CA LYS A 391 8.19 15.39 40.69
C LYS A 391 8.78 15.34 39.28
N ASP A 392 9.97 14.76 39.10
CA ASP A 392 10.65 14.70 37.81
C ASP A 392 10.30 13.43 37.03
N ASN A 393 10.07 13.63 35.74
CA ASN A 393 9.63 12.60 34.81
C ASN A 393 10.66 11.47 34.71
N LEU A 394 10.24 10.23 35.00
CA LEU A 394 10.88 8.99 34.55
C LEU A 394 11.56 9.16 33.18
N THR A 395 12.84 8.81 33.09
CA THR A 395 13.61 8.78 31.85
C THR A 395 13.00 7.81 30.84
N THR A 396 13.41 7.89 29.58
CA THR A 396 12.88 6.99 28.55
C THR A 396 13.33 5.56 28.81
N GLU A 397 14.56 5.39 29.29
CA GLU A 397 15.18 4.13 29.64
C GLU A 397 14.49 3.47 30.83
N GLU A 398 14.19 4.21 31.90
CA GLU A 398 13.43 3.67 33.04
C GLU A 398 12.01 3.26 32.65
N LYS A 399 11.34 4.04 31.78
CA LYS A 399 10.03 3.66 31.24
C LYS A 399 10.11 2.38 30.41
N ARG A 400 11.19 2.18 29.65
CA ARG A 400 11.41 0.94 28.89
C ARG A 400 11.55 -0.25 29.83
N GLU A 401 12.36 -0.13 30.88
CA GLU A 401 12.56 -1.22 31.85
C GLU A 401 11.26 -1.57 32.58
N LEU A 402 10.49 -0.57 33.02
CA LEU A 402 9.19 -0.79 33.66
C LEU A 402 8.17 -1.41 32.70
N ALA A 403 8.15 -0.97 31.43
CA ALA A 403 7.30 -1.58 30.42
C ALA A 403 7.68 -3.04 30.17
N GLN A 404 8.98 -3.37 30.14
CA GLN A 404 9.44 -4.76 29.98
C GLN A 404 8.96 -5.65 31.13
N LYS A 405 9.12 -5.21 32.39
CA LYS A 405 8.60 -5.93 33.57
C LYS A 405 7.08 -6.11 33.50
N TYR A 406 6.37 -5.06 33.10
CA TYR A 406 4.92 -5.09 32.91
C TYR A 406 4.48 -6.08 31.84
N TRP A 407 5.13 -6.06 30.68
CA TRP A 407 4.80 -6.98 29.59
C TRP A 407 5.11 -8.42 29.95
N ALA A 408 6.25 -8.69 30.59
CA ALA A 408 6.59 -10.03 31.08
C ALA A 408 5.52 -10.55 32.05
N ALA A 409 5.17 -9.78 33.08
CA ALA A 409 4.15 -10.16 34.05
C ALA A 409 2.75 -10.35 33.42
N THR A 410 2.39 -9.51 32.44
CA THR A 410 1.08 -9.61 31.76
C THR A 410 1.01 -10.85 30.87
N LEU A 411 2.06 -11.13 30.10
CA LEU A 411 2.13 -12.27 29.20
C LEU A 411 2.25 -13.60 29.97
N GLU A 412 3.01 -13.64 31.06
CA GLU A 412 3.12 -14.81 31.93
C GLU A 412 1.76 -15.17 32.56
N ASN A 413 1.05 -14.17 33.11
CA ASN A 413 -0.31 -14.37 33.61
C ASN A 413 -1.25 -14.90 32.52
N GLN A 414 -1.14 -14.41 31.28
CA GLN A 414 -1.94 -14.90 30.15
C GLN A 414 -1.65 -16.36 29.81
N LEU A 415 -0.38 -16.77 29.82
CA LEU A 415 -0.02 -18.16 29.58
C LEU A 415 -0.62 -19.09 30.64
N GLN A 416 -0.64 -18.66 31.89
CA GLN A 416 -1.23 -19.41 33.01
C GLN A 416 -2.77 -19.48 32.98
N THR A 417 -3.44 -18.39 32.56
CA THR A 417 -4.93 -18.29 32.62
C THR A 417 -5.64 -18.71 31.33
N SER A 418 -5.12 -18.36 30.17
CA SER A 418 -5.77 -18.52 28.86
C SER A 418 -5.08 -19.55 27.95
N GLY A 419 -3.89 -20.06 28.35
CA GLY A 419 -3.03 -20.92 27.54
C GLY A 419 -2.48 -20.21 26.29
N HIS A 420 -1.71 -20.93 25.45
CA HIS A 420 -1.04 -20.36 24.27
C HIS A 420 -1.95 -19.87 23.12
N SER A 421 -3.28 -19.89 23.27
CA SER A 421 -4.19 -20.04 22.12
C SER A 421 -5.04 -18.82 21.73
N ARG A 422 -5.07 -17.74 22.52
CA ARG A 422 -5.93 -16.57 22.24
C ARG A 422 -5.15 -15.25 22.28
N SER A 423 -5.13 -14.54 21.15
CA SER A 423 -4.65 -13.15 21.08
C SER A 423 -5.58 -12.22 21.84
N GLU A 424 -5.07 -11.56 22.88
CA GLU A 424 -5.81 -10.61 23.71
C GLU A 424 -5.29 -9.19 23.54
N TRP A 425 -6.13 -8.23 23.94
CA TRP A 425 -5.76 -6.81 23.96
C TRP A 425 -4.96 -6.49 25.20
N LEU A 426 -3.74 -6.02 24.99
CA LEU A 426 -2.77 -5.62 25.99
C LEU A 426 -2.78 -4.09 26.15
N VAL A 427 -2.87 -3.57 27.37
CA VAL A 427 -2.91 -2.12 27.61
C VAL A 427 -1.49 -1.57 27.70
N HIS A 428 -1.13 -0.59 26.87
CA HIS A 428 0.19 0.03 26.95
C HIS A 428 0.35 0.80 28.28
N PRO A 429 1.42 0.54 29.06
CA PRO A 429 1.55 1.07 30.43
C PRO A 429 1.73 2.59 30.46
N PHE A 430 2.29 3.17 29.39
CA PHE A 430 2.56 4.60 29.29
C PHE A 430 1.72 5.26 28.18
N PRO A 431 0.69 6.06 28.50
CA PRO A 431 -0.11 6.72 27.48
C PRO A 431 0.66 7.85 26.79
N LYS A 432 0.68 7.85 25.45
CA LYS A 432 1.27 8.93 24.65
C LYS A 432 0.33 10.15 24.54
N SER A 433 -0.99 9.92 24.55
CA SER A 433 -2.04 10.94 24.44
C SER A 433 -3.03 10.88 25.62
N GLN A 434 -4.19 11.54 25.53
CA GLN A 434 -5.30 11.40 26.49
C GLN A 434 -6.08 10.08 26.31
N HIS A 435 -5.59 9.17 25.47
CA HIS A 435 -6.17 7.86 25.22
C HIS A 435 -5.15 6.78 25.56
N SER A 436 -5.62 5.67 26.16
CA SER A 436 -4.77 4.50 26.32
C SER A 436 -4.61 3.82 24.97
N ILE A 437 -3.41 3.31 24.72
CA ILE A 437 -3.13 2.51 23.53
C ILE A 437 -3.30 1.06 23.95
N GLN A 438 -4.04 0.28 23.17
CA GLN A 438 -4.12 -1.16 23.35
C GLN A 438 -3.50 -1.86 22.14
N LEU A 439 -2.81 -2.96 22.40
CA LEU A 439 -2.02 -3.71 21.43
C LEU A 439 -2.49 -5.16 21.43
N LYS A 440 -2.73 -5.74 20.27
CA LYS A 440 -3.10 -7.16 20.13
C LYS A 440 -2.08 -7.86 19.22
N PRO A 441 -1.10 -8.58 19.80
CA PRO A 441 -0.23 -9.45 19.03
C PRO A 441 -1.06 -10.52 18.30
N LEU A 442 -0.83 -10.68 17.00
CA LEU A 442 -1.55 -11.68 16.20
C LEU A 442 -0.85 -13.05 16.18
N VAL A 443 0.21 -13.19 16.97
CA VAL A 443 1.02 -14.40 17.10
C VAL A 443 1.21 -14.73 18.57
N GLY A 444 1.40 -16.01 18.87
CA GLY A 444 1.86 -16.43 20.20
C GLY A 444 3.26 -15.87 20.46
N ILE A 445 3.55 -15.60 21.73
CA ILE A 445 4.85 -15.09 22.16
C ILE A 445 5.50 -16.18 23.00
N ASP A 446 6.59 -16.74 22.48
CA ASP A 446 7.41 -17.74 23.19
C ASP A 446 8.28 -17.05 24.28
N GLU A 447 8.60 -17.76 25.36
CA GLU A 447 9.38 -17.26 26.52
C GLU A 447 10.72 -16.64 26.13
N ASP A 448 11.38 -17.21 25.12
CA ASP A 448 12.68 -16.76 24.61
C ASP A 448 12.59 -15.44 23.81
N GLN A 449 11.41 -15.02 23.37
CA GLN A 449 11.20 -13.82 22.57
C GLN A 449 10.64 -12.63 23.38
N TRP A 450 10.40 -12.82 24.67
CA TRP A 450 9.69 -11.84 25.51
C TRP A 450 10.34 -10.47 25.56
N LEU A 451 11.66 -10.43 25.76
CA LEU A 451 12.38 -9.17 25.87
C LEU A 451 12.33 -8.37 24.56
N GLU A 452 12.52 -9.03 23.42
CA GLU A 452 12.48 -8.38 22.09
C GLU A 452 11.07 -7.86 21.78
N VAL A 453 10.03 -8.66 22.07
CA VAL A 453 8.64 -8.24 21.86
C VAL A 453 8.27 -7.09 22.79
N ALA A 454 8.66 -7.14 24.05
CA ALA A 454 8.41 -6.06 25.01
C ALA A 454 9.08 -4.75 24.61
N GLU A 455 10.32 -4.80 24.10
CA GLU A 455 11.00 -3.63 23.54
C GLU A 455 10.25 -3.02 22.35
N ASN A 456 9.80 -3.87 21.42
CA ASN A 456 9.05 -3.41 20.25
C ASN A 456 7.68 -2.83 20.63
N LEU A 457 6.98 -3.43 21.59
CA LEU A 457 5.67 -2.97 22.05
C LEU A 457 5.73 -1.56 22.66
N PHE A 458 6.83 -1.18 23.31
CA PHE A 458 7.01 0.16 23.88
C PHE A 458 6.98 1.29 22.82
N ASP A 459 7.61 1.04 21.67
CA ASP A 459 7.69 2.02 20.59
C ASP A 459 6.48 1.97 19.64
N SER A 460 5.44 1.19 19.97
CA SER A 460 4.23 1.03 19.16
C SER A 460 3.59 2.35 18.79
N SER A 461 3.36 2.55 17.48
CA SER A 461 2.77 3.76 16.93
C SER A 461 2.39 3.60 15.44
N THR A 462 1.27 4.18 15.03
CA THR A 462 0.85 4.37 13.63
C THR A 462 1.35 5.68 13.03
N GLN A 463 2.23 6.41 13.73
CA GLN A 463 2.59 7.77 13.40
C GLN A 463 3.17 7.94 11.98
N GLY A 464 3.83 6.93 11.43
CA GLY A 464 4.35 6.94 10.06
C GLY A 464 3.23 7.08 9.04
N VAL A 465 2.29 6.13 9.04
CA VAL A 465 1.14 6.14 8.14
C VAL A 465 0.19 7.33 8.40
N ASP A 466 -0.03 7.70 9.66
CA ASP A 466 -0.82 8.88 10.03
C ASP A 466 -0.25 10.17 9.41
N ASN A 467 1.08 10.35 9.48
CA ASN A 467 1.74 11.50 8.89
C ASN A 467 1.62 11.50 7.36
N TYR A 468 1.74 10.34 6.73
CA TYR A 468 1.61 10.21 5.28
C TYR A 468 0.19 10.53 4.81
N PHE A 469 -0.81 10.04 5.53
CA PHE A 469 -2.22 10.36 5.31
C PHE A 469 -2.54 11.84 5.53
N GLN A 470 -1.99 12.48 6.56
CA GLN A 470 -2.11 13.92 6.73
C GLN A 470 -1.43 14.68 5.59
N MET A 471 -0.32 14.16 5.07
CA MET A 471 0.36 14.74 3.92
C MET A 471 -0.49 14.63 2.64
N ILE A 472 -1.12 13.49 2.36
CA ILE A 472 -2.08 13.34 1.26
C ILE A 472 -3.19 14.39 1.37
N ARG A 473 -3.87 14.47 2.50
CA ARG A 473 -4.97 15.42 2.73
C ARG A 473 -4.57 16.88 2.54
N ARG A 474 -3.34 17.26 2.88
CA ARG A 474 -2.86 18.66 2.79
C ARG A 474 -2.32 19.03 1.42
N ARG A 475 -2.03 18.04 0.57
CA ARG A 475 -1.31 18.23 -0.71
C ARG A 475 -2.12 17.84 -1.93
N ILE A 476 -3.06 16.90 -1.81
CA ILE A 476 -3.90 16.45 -2.91
C ILE A 476 -5.30 16.99 -2.68
N ASN A 477 -5.62 18.06 -3.40
CA ASN A 477 -6.88 18.79 -3.24
C ASN A 477 -8.11 17.88 -3.45
N VAL A 478 -8.08 16.96 -4.41
CA VAL A 478 -9.20 16.04 -4.70
C VAL A 478 -9.44 14.96 -3.63
N LEU A 479 -8.53 14.81 -2.68
CA LEU A 479 -8.58 13.85 -1.58
C LEU A 479 -8.76 14.53 -0.22
N GLU A 480 -9.07 15.83 -0.22
CA GLU A 480 -9.48 16.53 0.99
C GLU A 480 -10.79 15.94 1.53
N ARG A 481 -10.94 15.96 2.86
CA ARG A 481 -12.19 15.53 3.47
C ARG A 481 -13.31 16.49 3.05
N PRO A 482 -14.51 15.99 2.70
CA PRO A 482 -15.67 16.84 2.47
C PRO A 482 -15.93 17.73 3.70
N ILE A 483 -16.34 18.97 3.48
CA ILE A 483 -16.83 19.83 4.55
C ILE A 483 -18.19 19.27 4.98
N THR A 484 -18.30 18.84 6.23
CA THR A 484 -19.58 18.38 6.81
C THR A 484 -20.30 19.58 7.43
N SER A 485 -21.54 19.84 7.00
CA SER A 485 -22.47 20.70 7.76
C SER A 485 -23.34 19.80 8.64
N ALA A 486 -23.65 20.26 9.86
CA ALA A 486 -24.40 19.47 10.85
C ALA A 486 -25.84 19.11 10.42
N THR A 487 -26.32 19.66 9.30
CA THR A 487 -27.75 19.66 8.93
C THR A 487 -28.05 19.00 7.57
N ASN A 488 -27.03 18.64 6.77
CA ASN A 488 -27.24 18.02 5.46
C ASN A 488 -26.56 16.65 5.38
N GLY A 489 -27.36 15.59 5.17
CA GLY A 489 -26.87 14.24 4.85
C GLY A 489 -26.15 14.14 3.50
N ASN A 490 -26.22 15.18 2.66
CA ASN A 490 -25.49 15.27 1.41
C ASN A 490 -24.07 15.80 1.63
N ARG A 491 -23.08 14.90 1.68
CA ARG A 491 -21.65 15.25 1.72
C ARG A 491 -21.17 15.65 0.33
N TRP A 492 -21.20 16.94 0.00
CA TRP A 492 -20.63 17.44 -1.26
C TRP A 492 -19.16 17.83 -1.08
N ASN A 493 -18.26 17.09 -1.73
CA ASN A 493 -16.87 17.50 -1.86
C ASN A 493 -16.71 18.27 -3.18
N GLY A 494 -16.62 19.61 -3.11
CA GLY A 494 -16.47 20.46 -4.30
C GLY A 494 -15.20 20.24 -5.10
N TYR A 495 -14.23 19.51 -4.55
CA TYR A 495 -12.98 19.13 -5.20
C TYR A 495 -12.89 17.64 -5.52
N ALA A 496 -13.88 16.81 -5.17
CA ALA A 496 -13.80 15.39 -5.44
C ALA A 496 -13.60 15.13 -6.94
N SER A 497 -12.66 14.23 -7.24
CA SER A 497 -12.42 13.84 -8.62
C SER A 497 -13.70 13.30 -9.24
N TYR A 498 -13.92 13.59 -10.52
CA TYR A 498 -14.99 12.97 -11.31
C TYR A 498 -14.52 11.66 -11.99
N ASN A 499 -13.24 11.28 -11.79
CA ASN A 499 -12.65 10.05 -12.28
C ASN A 499 -11.63 9.51 -11.25
N PRO A 500 -11.93 8.38 -10.58
CA PRO A 500 -11.03 7.74 -9.60
C PRO A 500 -9.60 7.47 -10.11
N LYS A 501 -9.40 7.27 -11.42
CA LYS A 501 -8.08 7.05 -12.03
C LYS A 501 -7.07 8.11 -11.60
N TRP A 502 -7.48 9.38 -11.60
CA TRP A 502 -6.60 10.50 -11.26
C TRP A 502 -6.21 10.50 -9.79
N SER A 503 -7.11 10.07 -8.90
CA SER A 503 -6.82 9.90 -7.48
C SER A 503 -5.74 8.84 -7.26
N VAL A 504 -5.81 7.70 -7.98
CA VAL A 504 -4.78 6.65 -7.91
C VAL A 504 -3.43 7.19 -8.36
N MET A 505 -3.40 7.93 -9.48
CA MET A 505 -2.17 8.50 -10.02
C MET A 505 -1.54 9.54 -9.10
N LEU A 506 -2.34 10.46 -8.55
CA LEU A 506 -1.85 11.53 -7.68
C LEU A 506 -1.26 10.99 -6.37
N VAL A 507 -1.86 9.94 -5.80
CA VAL A 507 -1.35 9.30 -4.57
C VAL A 507 0.02 8.67 -4.82
N GLU A 508 0.18 7.98 -5.95
CA GLU A 508 1.46 7.37 -6.32
C GLU A 508 2.54 8.41 -6.64
N ILE A 509 2.18 9.48 -7.37
CA ILE A 509 3.10 10.60 -7.62
C ILE A 509 3.55 11.24 -6.30
N LEU A 510 2.63 11.46 -5.36
CA LEU A 510 2.96 12.00 -4.06
C LEU A 510 3.83 11.04 -3.23
N ARG A 511 3.62 9.73 -3.34
CA ARG A 511 4.44 8.70 -2.67
C ARG A 511 5.91 8.83 -3.10
N VAL A 512 6.17 8.85 -4.40
CA VAL A 512 7.52 8.96 -4.96
C VAL A 512 8.13 10.33 -4.64
N TYR A 513 7.34 11.40 -4.74
CA TYR A 513 7.77 12.74 -4.33
C TYR A 513 8.20 12.79 -2.85
N ASN A 514 7.44 12.17 -1.95
CA ASN A 514 7.81 12.05 -0.54
C ASN A 514 9.10 11.26 -0.35
N ASN A 515 9.23 10.13 -1.02
CA ASN A 515 10.34 9.20 -0.79
C ASN A 515 11.68 9.75 -1.27
N TYR A 516 11.71 10.45 -2.42
CA TYR A 516 12.95 10.80 -3.12
C TYR A 516 13.23 12.30 -3.20
N VAL A 517 12.23 13.17 -3.01
CA VAL A 517 12.38 14.63 -3.16
C VAL A 517 12.24 15.37 -1.82
N ILE A 518 11.25 15.02 -0.99
CA ILE A 518 11.03 15.69 0.30
C ILE A 518 12.11 15.25 1.31
N THR A 519 12.69 16.21 2.02
CA THR A 519 13.63 15.96 3.13
C THR A 519 13.01 16.24 4.50
N ASP A 520 13.69 15.82 5.56
CA ASP A 520 13.36 16.21 6.93
C ASP A 520 13.88 17.59 7.36
N SER A 521 14.29 18.43 6.41
CA SER A 521 14.80 19.79 6.64
C SER A 521 13.93 20.62 7.58
N LYS A 522 12.60 20.64 7.37
CA LYS A 522 11.65 21.36 8.24
C LYS A 522 11.68 20.85 9.68
N LYS A 523 11.78 19.53 9.88
CA LYS A 523 11.84 18.91 11.22
C LYS A 523 13.17 19.23 11.90
N LEU A 524 14.27 19.20 11.16
CA LEU A 524 15.61 19.51 11.70
C LEU A 524 15.72 20.98 12.09
N LYS A 525 15.24 21.90 11.24
CA LYS A 525 15.16 23.34 11.55
C LYS A 525 14.36 23.61 12.82
N ASN A 526 13.18 23.02 12.95
CA ASN A 526 12.34 23.17 14.15
C ASN A 526 13.00 22.62 15.42
N LYS A 527 13.99 21.72 15.30
CA LYS A 527 14.74 21.15 16.41
C LYS A 527 16.10 21.83 16.63
N GLY A 528 16.42 22.91 15.90
CA GLY A 528 17.73 23.56 15.95
C GLY A 528 18.89 22.63 15.56
N SER A 529 18.62 21.57 14.78
CA SER A 529 19.64 20.57 14.43
C SER A 529 20.36 20.94 13.14
N ASN A 530 21.69 20.96 13.19
CA ASN A 530 22.56 21.20 12.03
C ASN A 530 22.85 19.94 11.19
N LYS A 531 22.15 18.83 11.45
CA LYS A 531 22.31 17.61 10.65
C LYS A 531 21.90 17.86 9.20
N LYS A 532 22.60 17.22 8.25
CA LYS A 532 22.25 17.26 6.84
C LYS A 532 20.82 16.69 6.64
N PRO A 533 19.90 17.43 6.00
CA PRO A 533 18.58 16.91 5.68
C PRO A 533 18.67 15.72 4.73
N LEU A 534 17.89 14.68 5.00
CA LEU A 534 17.83 13.46 4.20
C LEU A 534 16.40 13.15 3.77
N THR A 535 16.27 12.58 2.58
CA THR A 535 15.00 12.01 2.12
C THR A 535 14.72 10.67 2.81
N PRO A 536 13.46 10.21 2.85
CA PRO A 536 13.14 8.88 3.34
C PRO A 536 13.94 7.77 2.64
N ALA A 537 14.10 7.84 1.32
CA ALA A 537 14.86 6.85 0.56
C ALA A 537 16.35 6.81 0.96
N GLN A 538 16.96 7.99 1.21
CA GLN A 538 18.34 8.07 1.69
C GLN A 538 18.53 7.42 3.06
N LYS A 539 17.56 7.60 3.98
CA LYS A 539 17.60 6.97 5.31
C LYS A 539 17.58 5.44 5.24
N LEU A 540 16.91 4.89 4.22
CA LEU A 540 16.87 3.45 3.97
C LEU A 540 18.02 2.91 3.09
N GLY A 541 18.89 3.79 2.57
CA GLY A 541 19.92 3.40 1.61
C GLY A 541 19.39 3.03 0.23
N LEU A 542 18.09 3.25 -0.04
CA LEU A 542 17.45 3.01 -1.34
C LEU A 542 17.80 4.12 -2.36
N ALA A 543 18.37 5.22 -1.90
CA ALA A 543 18.88 6.32 -2.70
C ALA A 543 20.16 6.88 -2.08
N TYR A 544 21.13 7.28 -2.91
CA TYR A 544 22.40 7.86 -2.43
C TYR A 544 22.33 9.39 -2.29
N LYS A 545 21.43 10.04 -3.03
CA LYS A 545 21.24 11.49 -3.03
C LYS A 545 19.76 11.86 -2.92
N GLN A 546 19.49 13.13 -2.64
CA GLN A 546 18.18 13.72 -2.88
C GLN A 546 18.02 13.90 -4.40
N TYR A 547 16.84 13.57 -4.91
CA TYR A 547 16.49 13.76 -6.31
C TYR A 547 15.56 14.97 -6.47
N SER A 548 15.63 15.58 -7.66
CA SER A 548 14.69 16.60 -8.12
C SER A 548 13.50 15.97 -8.84
N ILE A 549 12.46 16.77 -9.09
CA ILE A 549 11.35 16.37 -9.97
C ILE A 549 11.88 16.08 -11.37
N GLN A 550 12.80 16.91 -11.86
CA GLN A 550 13.38 16.73 -13.19
C GLN A 550 14.19 15.42 -13.32
N ASP A 551 14.88 14.99 -12.26
CA ASP A 551 15.54 13.68 -12.25
C ASP A 551 14.53 12.54 -12.46
N ILE A 552 13.36 12.60 -11.80
CA ILE A 552 12.28 11.61 -11.97
C ILE A 552 11.71 11.66 -13.39
N LEU A 553 11.42 12.85 -13.91
CA LEU A 553 10.78 13.02 -15.22
C LEU A 553 11.68 12.65 -16.40
N SER A 554 12.99 12.81 -16.24
CA SER A 554 13.99 12.48 -17.28
C SER A 554 14.59 11.08 -17.12
N PHE A 555 14.20 10.35 -16.07
CA PHE A 555 14.73 9.04 -15.75
C PHE A 555 14.46 8.01 -16.84
N SER A 556 15.47 7.23 -17.23
CA SER A 556 15.29 6.11 -18.14
C SER A 556 16.12 4.93 -17.65
N ALA A 557 15.45 3.84 -17.26
CA ALA A 557 16.11 2.59 -16.88
C ALA A 557 17.05 2.07 -17.99
N PHE A 558 16.68 2.29 -19.26
CA PHE A 558 17.54 1.95 -20.39
C PHE A 558 18.80 2.82 -20.47
N LYS A 559 18.68 4.14 -20.21
CA LYS A 559 19.83 5.05 -20.17
C LYS A 559 20.78 4.67 -19.04
N GLU A 560 20.24 4.43 -17.84
CA GLU A 560 21.01 3.97 -16.69
C GLU A 560 21.73 2.65 -16.97
N PHE A 561 21.04 1.69 -17.59
CA PHE A 561 21.65 0.44 -18.03
C PHE A 561 22.81 0.68 -19.01
N LYS A 562 22.60 1.53 -20.02
CA LYS A 562 23.59 1.83 -21.06
C LYS A 562 24.83 2.53 -20.50
N GLU A 563 24.68 3.41 -19.52
CA GLU A 563 25.81 4.14 -18.92
C GLU A 563 26.65 3.27 -17.97
N ASN A 564 26.09 2.16 -17.47
CA ASN A 564 26.76 1.21 -16.59
C ASN A 564 27.26 -0.07 -17.31
N SER A 565 26.98 -0.22 -18.61
CA SER A 565 27.39 -1.37 -19.45
C SER A 565 28.52 -0.98 -20.38
#